data_AF-A0A2E1KSH7-F1
#
_entry.id   AF-A0A2E1KSH7-F1
#
_cell.length_a   1.000
_cell.length_b   1.000
_cell.length_c   1.000
_cell.angle_alpha   90.00
_cell.angle_beta   90.00
_cell.angle_gamma   90.00
#
_symmetry.space_group_name_H-M   'P 1'
#
loop_
_entity.id
_entity.type
_entity.pdbx_description
1 polymer ?
#
loop_
_entity_poly.entity_id
_entity_poly.type
_entity_poly.pdbx_seq_one_letter_code
_entity_poly.pdbx_strand_id
1 'polypeptide(L)'
;GLKATMLLLEGLVHDFTFAARIKGRREPLSTLMYVDGRKPRHFFNAQLNAVEQMFLTGKPTYPIERTLLTTGLTAAGVESLWRGQRRLETPHLAIRYQPTADSTFWRG
;
A
#
# COMPACT_ATOMS: atom_id res chain seq x y z
N GLY A 1 17.28 -12.28 25.55
CA GLY A 1 16.37 -11.81 24.49
C GLY A 1 16.84 -10.48 23.92
N LEU A 2 16.24 -10.04 22.81
CA LEU A 2 16.46 -8.71 22.23
C LEU A 2 16.04 -7.61 23.22
N LYS A 3 16.85 -6.56 23.37
CA LYS A 3 16.50 -5.34 24.10
C LYS A 3 16.45 -4.19 23.11
N ALA A 4 15.35 -3.44 23.08
CA ALA A 4 15.15 -2.33 22.17
C ALA A 4 14.58 -1.10 22.90
N THR A 5 14.98 0.08 22.45
CA THR A 5 14.46 1.38 22.89
C THR A 5 14.15 2.19 21.65
N MET A 6 12.99 2.86 21.63
CA MET A 6 12.63 3.80 20.59
C MET A 6 12.70 5.21 21.16
N LEU A 7 13.37 6.11 20.44
CA LEU A 7 13.52 7.51 20.83
C LEU A 7 12.92 8.37 19.72
N LEU A 8 11.99 9.25 20.08
CA LEU A 8 11.48 10.28 19.20
C LEU A 8 12.21 11.58 19.57
N LEU A 9 13.19 11.97 18.75
CA LEU A 9 14.08 13.10 18.99
C LEU A 9 13.79 14.22 17.99
N GLU A 10 12.57 14.77 18.06
CA GLU A 10 12.13 15.88 17.19
C GLU A 10 13.12 17.05 17.26
N GLY A 11 13.46 17.61 16.10
CA GLY A 11 14.40 18.74 15.97
C GLY A 11 15.89 18.36 15.99
N LEU A 12 16.25 17.14 16.42
CA LEU A 12 17.63 16.65 16.34
C LEU A 12 17.85 15.75 15.11
N VAL A 13 16.89 14.86 14.85
CA VAL A 13 16.96 13.92 13.73
C VAL A 13 15.59 13.86 13.05
N HIS A 14 15.56 14.07 11.73
CA HIS A 14 14.34 14.01 10.92
C HIS A 14 14.21 12.69 10.14
N ASP A 15 15.26 11.88 10.13
CA ASP A 15 15.32 10.57 9.48
C ASP A 15 15.01 9.42 10.44
N PHE A 16 14.72 8.25 9.87
CA PHE A 16 14.73 7.01 10.64
C PHE A 16 16.17 6.51 10.77
N THR A 17 16.69 6.50 12.00
CA THR A 17 18.02 5.96 12.30
C THR A 17 17.89 4.70 13.14
N PHE A 18 18.78 3.74 12.89
CA PHE A 18 18.84 2.50 13.65
C PHE A 18 20.27 2.19 14.07
N ALA A 19 20.44 1.80 15.32
CA ALA A 19 21.70 1.30 15.84
C ALA A 19 21.49 0.04 16.67
N ALA A 20 22.40 -0.92 16.54
CA ALA A 20 22.37 -2.17 17.29
C ALA A 20 23.76 -2.64 17.72
N ARG A 21 23.85 -3.17 18.94
CA ARG A 21 24.98 -3.97 19.40
C ARG A 21 24.73 -5.44 19.06
N ILE A 22 25.61 -6.02 18.25
CA ILE A 22 25.53 -7.41 17.81
C ILE A 22 26.61 -8.20 18.55
N LYS A 23 26.25 -9.34 19.15
CA LYS A 23 27.19 -10.20 19.88
C LYS A 23 28.34 -10.62 18.95
N GLY A 24 29.58 -10.45 19.41
CA GLY A 24 30.78 -10.78 18.64
C GLY A 24 31.22 -9.70 17.65
N ARG A 25 30.47 -8.60 17.48
CA ARG A 25 30.90 -7.44 16.70
C ARG A 25 31.36 -6.33 17.64
N ARG A 26 32.61 -5.87 17.48
CA ARG A 26 33.17 -4.77 18.28
C ARG A 26 32.44 -3.45 18.03
N GLU A 27 32.13 -3.17 16.78
CA GLU A 27 31.50 -1.92 16.36
C GLU A 27 29.98 -2.07 16.25
N PRO A 28 29.19 -1.07 16.67
CA PRO A 28 27.74 -1.12 16.48
C PRO A 28 27.39 -1.15 15.00
N LEU A 29 26.33 -1.89 14.65
CA LEU A 29 25.65 -1.66 13.39
C LEU A 29 24.94 -0.31 13.52
N SER A 30 25.19 0.60 12.57
CA SER A 30 24.51 1.88 12.47
C SER A 30 24.05 2.07 11.04
N THR A 31 22.78 2.45 10.86
CA THR A 31 22.21 2.71 9.54
C THR A 31 21.27 3.91 9.60
N LEU A 32 21.43 4.77 8.59
CA LEU A 32 20.49 5.83 8.28
C LEU A 32 19.53 5.29 7.22
N MET A 33 18.26 5.18 7.57
CA MET A 33 17.20 4.96 6.60
C MET A 33 16.79 6.34 6.08
N TYR A 34 17.55 6.79 5.07
CA TYR A 34 17.33 8.09 4.46
C TYR A 34 15.91 8.18 3.94
N VAL A 35 15.14 9.13 4.49
CA VAL A 35 13.84 9.48 3.95
C VAL A 35 14.05 10.71 3.11
N ASP A 36 13.97 10.57 1.79
CA ASP A 36 14.02 11.71 0.88
C ASP A 36 13.08 12.82 1.39
N GLY A 37 13.66 13.98 1.69
CA GLY A 37 12.98 15.18 2.17
C GLY A 37 12.13 15.89 1.11
N ARG A 38 11.92 15.27 -0.07
CA ARG A 38 11.00 15.75 -1.10
C ARG A 38 9.56 15.83 -0.58
N LYS A 39 9.23 17.02 -0.04
CA LYS A 39 7.88 17.51 0.31
C LYS A 39 7.10 16.56 1.24
N PRO A 40 6.04 17.03 1.93
CA PRO A 40 5.08 16.10 2.50
C PRO A 40 4.65 15.12 1.41
N ARG A 41 4.88 13.82 1.65
CA ARG A 41 4.43 12.78 0.74
C ARG A 41 2.92 12.79 0.80
N HIS A 42 2.32 13.51 -0.12
CA HIS A 42 0.88 13.56 -0.28
C HIS A 42 0.39 12.27 -0.92
N PHE A 43 0.54 11.15 -0.21
CA PHE A 43 0.30 9.81 -0.72
C PHE A 43 -1.12 9.63 -1.28
N PHE A 44 -2.07 10.39 -0.73
CA PHE A 44 -3.48 10.29 -1.07
C PHE A 44 -3.99 11.40 -1.99
N ASN A 45 -3.17 12.39 -2.41
CA ASN A 45 -3.68 13.50 -3.22
C ASN A 45 -4.26 13.03 -4.56
N ALA A 46 -3.58 12.11 -5.25
CA ALA A 46 -4.09 11.53 -6.49
C ALA A 46 -5.44 10.81 -6.28
N GLN A 47 -5.58 10.08 -5.16
CA GLN A 47 -6.83 9.43 -4.80
C GLN A 47 -7.93 10.44 -4.48
N LEU A 48 -7.63 11.47 -3.68
CA LEU A 48 -8.60 12.50 -3.32
C LEU A 48 -9.06 13.29 -4.54
N ASN A 49 -8.16 13.61 -5.47
CA ASN A 49 -8.52 14.24 -6.73
C ASN A 49 -9.47 13.35 -7.55
N ALA A 50 -9.18 12.05 -7.67
CA ALA A 50 -10.07 11.12 -8.37
C ALA A 50 -11.45 10.98 -7.69
N VAL A 51 -11.51 11.07 -6.35
CA VAL A 51 -12.77 11.09 -5.59
C VAL A 51 -13.54 12.38 -5.84
N GLU A 52 -12.87 13.52 -5.79
CA GLU A 52 -13.46 14.83 -6.06
C GLU A 52 -14.05 14.90 -7.48
N GLN A 53 -13.31 14.43 -8.49
CA GLN A 53 -13.81 14.37 -9.87
C GLN A 53 -15.06 13.49 -9.99
N MET A 54 -15.13 12.38 -9.25
CA MET A 54 -16.34 11.56 -9.23
C MET A 54 -17.54 12.33 -8.64
N PHE A 55 -17.35 13.06 -7.55
CA PHE A 55 -18.42 13.87 -6.96
C PHE A 55 -18.87 15.01 -7.88
N LEU A 56 -17.94 15.70 -8.53
CA LEU A 56 -18.25 16.82 -9.44
C LEU A 56 -18.98 16.36 -10.71
N THR A 57 -18.61 15.19 -11.25
CA THR A 57 -19.15 14.70 -12.53
C THR A 57 -20.31 13.72 -12.37
N GLY A 58 -20.50 13.15 -11.18
CA GLY A 58 -21.42 12.04 -10.95
C GLY A 58 -21.01 10.73 -11.64
N LYS A 59 -19.79 10.65 -12.19
CA LYS A 59 -19.30 9.49 -12.96
C LYS A 59 -18.11 8.83 -12.26
N PRO A 60 -18.00 7.50 -12.25
CA PRO A 60 -16.80 6.82 -11.73
C PRO A 60 -15.54 7.26 -12.47
N THR A 61 -14.44 7.49 -11.73
CA THR A 61 -13.13 7.88 -12.31
C THR A 61 -12.30 6.70 -12.80
N TYR A 62 -12.76 5.47 -12.57
CA TYR A 62 -12.20 4.25 -13.14
C TYR A 62 -13.30 3.17 -13.24
N PRO A 63 -13.12 2.13 -14.06
CA PRO A 63 -14.08 1.03 -14.16
C PRO A 63 -14.12 0.23 -12.85
N ILE A 64 -15.28 0.26 -12.19
CA ILE A 64 -15.47 -0.31 -10.85
C ILE A 64 -15.36 -1.83 -10.82
N GLU A 65 -15.52 -2.48 -11.98
CA GLU A 65 -15.38 -3.92 -12.18
C GLU A 65 -14.01 -4.40 -11.71
N ARG A 66 -12.96 -3.56 -11.80
CA ARG A 66 -11.63 -3.88 -11.26
C ARG A 66 -11.70 -4.18 -9.77
N THR A 67 -12.40 -3.35 -9.00
CA THR A 67 -12.55 -3.52 -7.55
C THR A 67 -13.31 -4.79 -7.25
N LEU A 68 -14.41 -5.05 -7.98
CA LEU A 68 -15.20 -6.27 -7.79
C LEU A 68 -14.38 -7.54 -8.10
N LEU A 69 -13.60 -7.53 -9.18
CA LEU A 69 -12.74 -8.65 -9.57
C LEU A 69 -11.62 -8.89 -8.55
N THR A 70 -10.88 -7.86 -8.12
CA THR A 70 -9.74 -8.05 -7.22
C THR A 70 -10.18 -8.43 -5.80
N THR A 71 -11.22 -7.76 -5.28
CA THR A 71 -11.79 -8.09 -3.97
C THR A 71 -12.44 -9.47 -3.99
N GLY A 72 -13.25 -9.76 -5.01
CA GLY A 72 -13.93 -11.05 -5.16
C GLY A 72 -12.97 -12.21 -5.29
N LEU A 73 -11.91 -12.08 -6.10
CA LEU A 73 -10.87 -13.10 -6.24
C LEU A 73 -10.15 -13.35 -4.91
N THR A 74 -9.78 -12.29 -4.20
CA THR A 74 -9.12 -12.39 -2.90
C THR A 74 -10.02 -13.09 -1.88
N ALA A 75 -11.28 -12.69 -1.81
CA ALA A 75 -12.27 -13.27 -0.91
C ALA A 75 -12.50 -14.76 -1.21
N ALA A 76 -12.66 -15.12 -2.49
CA ALA A 76 -12.79 -16.52 -2.91
C ALA A 76 -11.54 -17.35 -2.58
N GLY A 77 -10.35 -16.76 -2.70
CA GLY A 77 -9.09 -17.41 -2.30
C GLY A 77 -9.03 -17.71 -0.80
N VAL A 78 -9.39 -16.74 0.05
CA VAL A 78 -9.46 -16.92 1.51
C VAL A 78 -10.49 -18.00 1.88
N GLU A 79 -11.67 -17.97 1.25
CA GLU A 79 -12.70 -18.97 1.47
C GLU A 79 -12.26 -20.37 1.01
N SER A 80 -11.56 -20.47 -0.13
CA SER A 80 -11.00 -21.73 -0.62
C SER A 80 -10.01 -22.33 0.36
N LEU A 81 -9.10 -21.53 0.90
CA LEU A 81 -8.14 -21.96 1.92
C LEU A 81 -8.86 -22.48 3.18
N TRP A 82 -9.84 -21.73 3.67
CA TRP A 82 -10.64 -22.13 4.83
C TRP A 82 -11.39 -23.47 4.59
N ARG A 83 -11.86 -23.72 3.37
CA ARG A 83 -12.53 -24.97 2.97
C ARG A 83 -11.58 -26.12 2.63
N GLY A 84 -10.30 -26.02 2.97
CA GLY A 84 -9.31 -27.06 2.68
C GLY A 84 -8.85 -27.06 1.22
N GLN A 85 -8.55 -25.88 0.68
CA GLN A 85 -8.04 -25.66 -0.68
C GLN A 85 -8.96 -26.18 -1.79
N ARG A 86 -10.28 -26.13 -1.55
CA ARG A 86 -11.26 -26.58 -2.53
C ARG A 86 -11.43 -25.54 -3.63
N ARG A 87 -11.57 -26.01 -4.87
CA ARG A 87 -11.98 -25.16 -5.99
C ARG A 87 -13.37 -24.57 -5.72
N LEU A 88 -13.50 -23.26 -5.92
CA LEU A 88 -14.77 -22.54 -5.84
C LEU A 88 -15.09 -21.95 -7.20
N GLU A 89 -16.31 -22.19 -7.69
CA GLU A 89 -16.81 -21.51 -8.88
C GLU A 89 -17.24 -20.09 -8.49
N THR A 90 -16.85 -19.11 -9.31
CA THR A 90 -17.12 -17.69 -9.06
C THR A 90 -17.94 -17.06 -10.21
N PRO A 91 -19.18 -17.51 -10.46
CA PRO A 91 -19.99 -17.00 -11.58
C PRO A 91 -20.31 -15.51 -11.43
N HIS A 92 -20.38 -15.01 -10.19
CA HIS A 92 -20.55 -13.58 -9.90
C HIS A 92 -19.34 -12.73 -10.31
N LEU A 93 -18.18 -13.34 -10.58
CA LEU A 93 -17.00 -12.67 -11.12
C LEU A 93 -16.86 -12.83 -12.64
N ALA A 94 -17.84 -13.40 -13.33
CA ALA A 94 -17.87 -13.50 -14.79
C ALA A 94 -18.18 -12.14 -15.44
N ILE A 95 -17.31 -11.17 -15.20
CA ILE A 95 -17.46 -9.76 -15.59
C ILE A 95 -16.39 -9.41 -16.62
N ARG A 96 -16.77 -8.67 -17.66
CA ARG A 96 -15.82 -8.11 -18.62
C ARG A 96 -15.24 -6.82 -18.05
N TYR A 97 -13.91 -6.78 -17.91
CA TYR A 97 -13.19 -5.58 -17.50
C TYR A 97 -12.50 -4.95 -18.69
N GLN A 98 -12.78 -3.66 -18.93
CA GLN A 98 -12.07 -2.85 -19.91
C GLN A 98 -11.34 -1.71 -19.17
N PRO A 99 -10.00 -1.70 -19.13
CA PRO A 99 -9.26 -0.59 -18.53
C PRO A 99 -9.42 0.70 -19.32
N THR A 100 -9.17 1.84 -18.66
CA THR A 100 -9.06 3.14 -19.33
C THR A 100 -7.81 3.17 -20.22
N ALA A 101 -7.87 3.88 -21.34
CA ALA A 101 -6.70 4.10 -22.19
C ALA A 101 -5.63 4.93 -21.46
N ASP A 102 -6.08 5.91 -20.68
CA ASP A 102 -5.20 6.73 -19.86
C ASP A 102 -4.77 6.04 -18.57
N SER A 103 -3.48 6.20 -18.26
CA SER A 103 -2.90 5.82 -16.98
C SER A 103 -3.41 6.71 -15.83
N THR A 104 -3.74 6.07 -14.71
CA THR A 104 -4.11 6.74 -13.45
C THR A 104 -2.90 7.04 -12.55
N PHE A 105 -1.67 6.87 -13.04
CA PHE A 105 -0.48 7.29 -12.30
C PHE A 105 -0.40 8.82 -12.21
N TRP A 106 0.10 9.32 -11.08
CA TRP A 106 0.33 10.75 -10.88
C TRP A 106 1.31 11.29 -11.92
N ARG A 107 0.98 12.43 -12.55
CA ARG A 107 1.77 13.03 -13.64
C ARG A 107 2.47 14.35 -13.25
N GLY A 108 2.82 14.51 -11.97
CA GLY A 108 3.63 15.64 -11.49
C GLY A 108 2.83 16.67 -10.72
#